data_AF-B6CPN8-F1
#
_entry.id   AF-B6CPN8-F1
#
_cell.length_a   1.000
_cell.length_b   1.000
_cell.length_c   1.000
_cell.angle_alpha   90.00
_cell.angle_beta   90.00
_cell.angle_gamma   90.00
#
_symmetry.space_group_name_H-M   'P 1'
#
loop_
_entity.id
_entity.type
_entity.pdbx_description
1 polymer ?
#
loop_
_entity_poly.entity_id
_entity_poly.type
_entity_poly.pdbx_seq_one_letter_code
_entity_poly.pdbx_strand_id
1 'polypeptide(L)'
;THALSEPAMITAIEVLCANGVDVVIQRADNESMGYTPTPVISRTIIRYNRAGNADKADGIVITPSHNPPSDGGFKYNPPHGGPADSDVTKQIQERANALIADGNKDVQRIDIRQATARKLVREEDFMEPYIDDLARVIDMEAIVNANLKL
;
A
#
# COMPACT_ATOMS: atom_id res chain seq x y z
N THR A 1 10.87 -0.22 -4.01
CA THR A 1 12.25 -0.68 -4.22
C THR A 1 13.30 0.17 -3.51
N HIS A 2 12.95 1.24 -2.80
CA HIS A 2 13.91 1.91 -1.91
C HIS A 2 14.29 0.99 -0.74
N ALA A 3 15.55 1.03 -0.31
CA ALA A 3 16.04 0.18 0.77
C ALA A 3 15.24 0.37 2.07
N LEU A 4 14.84 1.62 2.37
CA LEU A 4 14.04 1.94 3.56
C LEU A 4 12.57 1.52 3.45
N SER A 5 12.08 1.13 2.27
CA SER A 5 10.71 0.63 2.12
C SER A 5 10.51 -0.71 2.86
N GLU A 6 11.49 -1.60 2.83
CA GLU A 6 11.42 -2.92 3.46
C GLU A 6 11.22 -2.87 4.98
N PRO A 7 12.10 -2.20 5.78
CA PRO A 7 11.88 -2.10 7.22
C PRO A 7 10.62 -1.30 7.58
N ALA A 8 10.23 -0.32 6.76
CA ALA A 8 9.00 0.43 6.97
C ALA A 8 7.75 -0.44 6.75
N MET A 9 7.76 -1.32 5.74
CA MET A 9 6.68 -2.27 5.48
C MET A 9 6.53 -3.27 6.62
N ILE A 10 7.64 -3.84 7.11
CA ILE A 10 7.64 -4.73 8.27
C ILE A 10 7.04 -4.02 9.48
N THR A 11 7.49 -2.80 9.78
CA THR A 11 7.00 -2.01 10.92
C THR A 11 5.50 -1.71 10.79
N ALA A 12 5.03 -1.37 9.59
CA ALA A 12 3.62 -1.11 9.34
C ALA A 12 2.76 -2.35 9.60
N ILE A 13 3.16 -3.51 9.06
CA ILE A 13 2.46 -4.78 9.27
C ILE A 13 2.37 -5.11 10.76
N GLU A 14 3.50 -5.01 11.47
CA GLU A 14 3.58 -5.32 12.89
C GLU A 14 2.65 -4.45 13.76
N VAL A 15 2.50 -3.16 13.43
CA VAL A 15 1.63 -2.24 14.16
C VAL A 15 0.16 -2.44 13.74
N LEU A 16 -0.13 -2.56 12.44
CA LEU A 16 -1.49 -2.75 11.94
C LEU A 16 -2.10 -4.05 12.47
N CYS A 17 -1.37 -5.16 12.37
CA CYS A 17 -1.83 -6.45 12.89
C CYS A 17 -1.98 -6.44 14.42
N ALA A 18 -1.13 -5.71 15.16
CA ALA A 18 -1.29 -5.57 16.60
C ALA A 18 -2.59 -4.84 16.99
N ASN A 19 -3.04 -3.90 16.14
CA ASN A 19 -4.30 -3.18 16.31
C ASN A 19 -5.51 -3.90 15.68
N GLY A 20 -5.35 -5.15 15.23
CA GLY A 20 -6.45 -5.94 14.67
C GLY A 20 -6.92 -5.49 13.28
N VAL A 21 -6.07 -4.78 12.54
CA VAL A 21 -6.35 -4.41 11.14
C VAL A 21 -6.04 -5.60 10.23
N ASP A 22 -6.97 -5.92 9.33
CA ASP A 22 -6.75 -6.92 8.27
C ASP A 22 -5.82 -6.35 7.20
N VAL A 23 -4.61 -6.92 7.08
CA VAL A 23 -3.58 -6.43 6.15
C VAL A 23 -3.53 -7.31 4.91
N VAL A 24 -3.52 -6.68 3.74
CA VAL A 24 -3.32 -7.34 2.44
C VAL A 24 -2.10 -6.73 1.76
N ILE A 25 -1.21 -7.56 1.24
CA ILE A 25 0.00 -7.15 0.52
C ILE A 25 0.10 -7.83 -0.84
N GLN A 26 0.91 -7.25 -1.73
CA GLN A 26 1.25 -7.87 -3.01
C GLN A 26 2.09 -9.12 -2.77
N ARG A 27 1.65 -10.24 -3.33
CA ARG A 27 2.43 -11.49 -3.31
C ARG A 27 3.79 -11.29 -3.99
N ALA A 28 4.82 -11.89 -3.40
CA ALA A 28 6.19 -11.77 -3.90
C ALA A 28 6.56 -12.83 -4.96
N ASP A 29 5.73 -13.86 -5.13
CA ASP A 29 5.90 -14.97 -6.07
C ASP A 29 5.41 -14.63 -7.50
N ASN A 30 5.62 -13.40 -7.95
CA ASN A 30 5.35 -12.96 -9.32
C ASN A 30 6.38 -11.94 -9.82
N GLU A 31 6.21 -11.43 -11.04
CA GLU A 31 7.17 -10.50 -11.67
C GLU A 31 7.36 -9.19 -10.90
N SER A 32 6.41 -8.80 -10.05
CA SER A 32 6.53 -7.60 -9.23
C SER A 32 7.45 -7.77 -8.02
N MET A 33 7.76 -9.01 -7.63
CA MET A 33 8.56 -9.34 -6.46
C MET A 33 8.06 -8.67 -5.16
N GLY A 34 6.75 -8.45 -5.03
CA GLY A 34 6.13 -7.82 -3.86
C GLY A 34 6.03 -6.29 -3.94
N TYR A 35 6.62 -5.65 -4.95
CA TYR A 35 6.55 -4.21 -5.11
C TYR A 35 5.26 -3.76 -5.79
N THR A 36 4.62 -2.72 -5.26
CA THR A 36 3.35 -2.21 -5.80
C THR A 36 3.45 -0.72 -6.17
N PRO A 37 3.25 -0.33 -7.44
CA PRO A 37 3.11 1.08 -7.82
C PRO A 37 1.93 1.76 -7.12
N THR A 38 2.08 3.04 -6.80
CA THR A 38 1.02 3.88 -6.25
C THR A 38 -0.34 3.76 -6.98
N PRO A 39 -0.41 3.82 -8.33
CA PRO A 39 -1.71 3.72 -9.01
C PRO A 39 -2.34 2.32 -8.88
N VAL A 40 -1.55 1.27 -8.68
CA VAL A 40 -2.07 -0.09 -8.46
C VAL A 40 -2.78 -0.16 -7.11
N ILE A 41 -2.19 0.37 -6.03
CA ILE A 41 -2.87 0.48 -4.72
C ILE A 41 -4.16 1.29 -4.82
N SER A 42 -4.12 2.46 -5.48
CA SER A 42 -5.29 3.30 -5.70
C SER A 42 -6.42 2.52 -6.39
N ARG A 43 -6.08 1.77 -7.44
CA ARG A 43 -7.05 0.97 -8.19
C ARG A 43 -7.58 -0.20 -7.37
N THR A 44 -6.74 -0.86 -6.58
CA THR A 44 -7.15 -1.96 -5.68
C THR A 44 -8.19 -1.47 -4.67
N ILE A 45 -7.95 -0.33 -4.02
CA ILE A 45 -8.91 0.30 -3.08
C ILE A 45 -10.24 0.59 -3.78
N ILE A 46 -10.18 1.25 -4.95
CA ILE A 46 -11.38 1.62 -5.71
C ILE A 46 -12.18 0.38 -6.13
N ARG A 47 -11.51 -0.69 -6.58
CA ARG A 47 -12.16 -1.95 -6.96
C ARG A 47 -12.85 -2.59 -5.76
N TYR A 48 -12.14 -2.73 -4.64
CA TYR A 48 -12.69 -3.32 -3.41
C TYR A 48 -13.92 -2.53 -2.93
N ASN A 49 -13.81 -1.20 -2.86
CA ASN A 49 -14.87 -0.36 -2.31
C ASN A 49 -16.10 -0.22 -3.21
N ARG A 50 -15.97 -0.53 -4.51
CA ARG A 50 -17.07 -0.59 -5.48
C ARG A 50 -17.71 -1.98 -5.61
N ALA A 51 -17.10 -3.02 -5.05
CA ALA A 51 -17.62 -4.39 -5.15
C ALA A 51 -18.85 -4.67 -4.26
N GLY A 52 -19.33 -3.70 -3.48
CA GLY A 52 -20.50 -3.86 -2.61
C GLY A 52 -20.22 -4.58 -1.29
N ASN A 53 -18.94 -4.67 -0.89
CA ASN A 53 -18.55 -5.21 0.41
C ASN A 53 -19.17 -4.40 1.57
N ALA A 54 -19.40 -5.09 2.70
CA ALA A 54 -19.98 -4.46 3.90
C ALA A 54 -19.00 -3.48 4.58
N ASP A 55 -17.71 -3.72 4.40
CA ASP A 55 -16.58 -2.93 4.88
C ASP A 55 -15.97 -2.07 3.77
N LYS A 56 -14.95 -1.28 4.13
CA LYS A 56 -14.18 -0.44 3.22
C LYS A 56 -12.69 -0.68 3.42
N ALA A 57 -11.96 -0.73 2.32
CA ALA A 57 -10.51 -0.74 2.30
C ALA A 57 -9.96 0.69 2.18
N ASP A 58 -8.78 0.92 2.73
CA ASP A 58 -7.91 2.06 2.47
C ASP A 58 -6.52 1.51 2.12
N GLY A 59 -5.47 2.34 2.12
CA GLY A 59 -4.13 1.82 1.87
C GLY A 59 -2.98 2.72 2.27
N ILE A 60 -1.82 2.10 2.38
CA ILE A 60 -0.55 2.75 2.67
C ILE A 60 0.39 2.50 1.50
N VAL A 61 1.10 3.54 1.07
CA VAL A 61 2.11 3.45 0.02
C VAL A 61 3.46 3.85 0.59
N ILE A 62 4.41 2.91 0.58
CA ILE A 62 5.74 3.09 1.17
C ILE A 62 6.74 3.45 0.07
N THR A 63 6.75 4.73 -0.29
CA THR A 63 7.64 5.26 -1.34
C THR A 63 7.97 6.74 -1.14
N PRO A 64 9.25 7.13 -1.23
CA PRO A 64 9.64 8.53 -1.37
C PRO A 64 9.62 8.99 -2.84
N SER A 65 8.93 8.27 -3.73
CA SER A 65 8.86 8.55 -5.18
C SER A 65 10.23 8.44 -5.87
N HIS A 66 10.82 9.57 -6.25
CA HIS A 66 12.05 9.65 -7.04
C HIS A 66 13.21 10.27 -6.25
N ASN A 67 13.05 10.41 -4.93
CA ASN A 67 14.07 10.91 -4.04
C ASN A 67 15.34 10.04 -4.07
N PRO A 68 16.46 10.54 -3.53
CA PRO A 68 17.70 9.78 -3.43
C PRO A 68 17.53 8.42 -2.73
N PRO A 69 18.40 7.42 -3.02
CA PRO A 69 18.29 6.07 -2.45
C PRO A 69 18.32 5.99 -0.91
N SER A 70 18.88 7.00 -0.25
CA SER A 70 18.91 7.14 1.21
C SER A 70 17.55 7.41 1.84
N ASP A 71 16.58 7.87 1.03
CA ASP A 71 15.32 8.37 1.54
C ASP A 71 14.29 7.25 1.65
N GLY A 72 13.37 7.42 2.60
CA GLY A 72 12.17 6.62 2.78
C GLY A 72 10.94 7.51 2.74
N GLY A 73 9.77 6.93 2.44
CA GLY A 73 8.52 7.68 2.39
C GLY A 73 7.35 6.80 2.80
N PHE A 74 6.37 7.42 3.47
CA PHE A 74 5.20 6.74 4.01
C PHE A 74 3.97 7.62 3.73
N LYS A 75 3.00 7.09 2.99
CA LYS A 75 1.81 7.84 2.54
C LYS A 75 0.55 7.03 2.83
N TYR A 76 -0.55 7.73 3.05
CA TYR A 76 -1.87 7.15 3.30
C TYR A 76 -2.85 7.55 2.20
N ASN A 77 -3.63 6.58 1.74
CA ASN A 77 -4.71 6.72 0.76
C ASN A 77 -6.02 6.27 1.43
N PRO A 78 -6.98 7.18 1.69
CA PRO A 78 -8.26 6.83 2.31
C PRO A 78 -9.16 6.01 1.36
N PRO A 79 -10.38 5.62 1.79
CA PRO A 79 -11.27 4.74 1.01
C PRO A 79 -11.67 5.20 -0.40
N HIS A 80 -11.47 6.47 -0.76
CA HIS A 80 -11.66 6.93 -2.14
C HIS A 80 -10.49 6.55 -3.07
N GLY A 81 -9.39 6.00 -2.53
CA GLY A 81 -8.23 5.49 -3.26
C GLY A 81 -7.21 6.56 -3.68
N GLY A 82 -7.53 7.84 -3.50
CA GLY A 82 -6.60 8.95 -3.76
C GLY A 82 -5.68 9.25 -2.56
N PRO A 83 -4.74 10.21 -2.69
CA PRO A 83 -3.96 10.67 -1.56
C PRO A 83 -4.87 11.29 -0.50
N ALA A 84 -4.51 11.12 0.78
CA ALA A 84 -5.22 11.76 1.88
C ALA A 84 -5.12 13.30 1.82
N ASP A 85 -6.23 13.97 2.10
CA ASP A 85 -6.31 15.43 2.18
C ASP A 85 -5.63 15.98 3.45
N SER A 86 -5.48 17.31 3.50
CA SER A 86 -4.75 18.01 4.57
C SER A 86 -5.35 17.82 5.97
N ASP A 87 -6.67 17.66 6.07
CA ASP A 87 -7.38 17.42 7.32
C ASP A 87 -7.05 16.05 7.93
N VAL A 88 -6.96 15.02 7.09
CA VAL A 88 -6.54 13.66 7.48
C VAL A 88 -5.06 13.63 7.80
N THR A 89 -4.21 14.15 6.91
CA THR A 89 -2.75 14.10 7.10
C THR A 89 -2.28 14.92 8.30
N LYS A 90 -2.95 16.05 8.60
CA LYS A 90 -2.67 16.83 9.81
C LYS A 90 -2.93 16.03 11.09
N GLN A 91 -4.06 15.31 11.16
CA GLN A 91 -4.37 14.47 12.32
C GLN A 91 -3.35 13.33 12.49
N ILE A 92 -2.96 12.68 11.39
CA ILE A 92 -1.93 11.63 11.40
C ILE A 92 -0.60 12.20 11.90
N GLN A 93 -0.18 13.36 11.37
CA GLN A 93 1.06 14.03 11.76
C GLN A 93 1.07 14.41 13.25
N GLU A 94 0.00 15.05 13.73
CA GLU A 94 -0.13 15.47 15.13
C GLU A 94 -0.10 14.27 16.08
N ARG A 95 -0.83 13.20 15.76
CA ARG A 95 -0.84 11.98 16.57
C ARG A 95 0.52 11.27 16.56
N ALA A 96 1.18 11.16 15.41
CA ALA A 96 2.50 10.53 15.29
C ALA A 96 3.55 11.30 16.12
N ASN A 97 3.56 12.64 16.04
CA ASN A 97 4.48 13.46 16.83
C ASN A 97 4.22 13.34 18.33
N ALA A 98 2.94 13.30 18.76
CA ALA A 98 2.60 13.09 20.16
C ALA A 98 3.07 11.72 20.67
N LEU A 99 2.90 10.65 19.89
CA LEU A 99 3.40 9.32 20.22
C LEU A 99 4.93 9.31 20.36
N ILE A 100 5.65 9.94 19.42
CA ILE A 100 7.11 10.01 19.45
C ILE A 100 7.59 10.79 20.69
N ALA A 101 6.96 11.93 21.00
CA ALA A 101 7.31 12.75 22.16
C ALA A 101 7.11 12.00 23.49
N ASP A 102 6.18 11.06 23.53
CA ASP A 102 5.88 10.21 24.68
C ASP A 102 6.61 8.84 24.64
N GLY A 103 7.69 8.77 23.84
CA GLY A 103 8.55 7.59 23.74
C GLY A 103 7.89 6.37 23.09
N ASN A 104 6.86 6.58 22.26
CA ASN A 104 6.08 5.54 21.58
C ASN A 104 5.43 4.51 22.53
N LYS A 105 5.23 4.85 23.80
CA LYS A 105 4.74 3.89 24.82
C LYS A 105 3.36 3.29 24.50
N ASP A 106 2.53 4.02 23.77
CA ASP A 106 1.18 3.59 23.38
C ASP A 106 1.15 2.86 22.01
N VAL A 107 2.29 2.74 21.32
CA VAL A 107 2.35 2.04 20.02
C VAL A 107 2.26 0.53 20.25
N GLN A 108 1.13 -0.05 19.88
CA GLN A 108 0.96 -1.50 19.90
C GLN A 108 1.74 -2.13 18.73
N ARG A 109 2.49 -3.18 19.02
CA ARG A 109 3.34 -3.88 18.04
C ARG A 109 3.44 -5.36 18.37
N ILE A 110 3.41 -6.20 17.35
CA ILE A 110 3.78 -7.62 17.43
C ILE A 110 5.02 -7.89 16.57
N ASP A 111 5.74 -8.99 16.80
CA ASP A 111 6.84 -9.40 15.90
C ASP A 111 6.27 -9.90 14.57
N ILE A 112 6.91 -9.56 13.45
CA ILE A 112 6.47 -9.96 12.10
C ILE A 112 6.27 -11.48 11.97
N ARG A 113 7.09 -12.29 12.63
CA ARG A 113 6.95 -13.76 12.63
C ARG A 113 5.66 -14.19 13.31
N GLN A 114 5.19 -13.45 14.32
CA GLN A 114 3.89 -13.70 14.94
C GLN A 114 2.75 -13.30 14.01
N ALA A 115 2.86 -12.17 13.31
CA ALA A 115 1.87 -11.74 12.32
C ALA A 115 1.70 -12.80 11.21
N THR A 116 2.82 -13.30 10.68
CA THR A 116 2.83 -14.39 9.67
C THR A 116 2.30 -15.71 10.22
N ALA A 117 2.80 -16.17 11.38
CA ALA A 117 2.38 -17.45 11.97
C ALA A 117 0.88 -17.49 12.30
N ARG A 118 0.31 -16.34 12.71
CA ARG A 118 -1.12 -16.18 12.99
C ARG A 118 -1.95 -15.90 11.73
N LYS A 119 -1.33 -15.82 10.54
CA LYS A 119 -1.98 -15.49 9.26
C LYS A 119 -2.77 -14.18 9.31
N LEU A 120 -2.22 -13.17 9.99
CA LEU A 120 -2.81 -11.83 10.09
C LEU A 120 -2.55 -10.96 8.86
N VAL A 121 -1.77 -11.47 7.90
CA VAL A 121 -1.45 -10.83 6.63
C VAL A 121 -1.86 -11.77 5.52
N ARG A 122 -2.60 -11.25 4.55
CA ARG A 122 -2.97 -11.96 3.31
C ARG A 122 -2.11 -11.46 2.17
N GLU A 123 -1.72 -12.36 1.30
CA GLU A 123 -1.02 -12.04 0.06
C GLU A 123 -1.97 -12.21 -1.11
N GLU A 124 -2.03 -11.21 -1.99
CA GLU A 124 -2.87 -11.21 -3.19
C GLU A 124 -2.09 -10.70 -4.40
N ASP A 125 -2.60 -10.96 -5.61
CA ASP A 125 -2.07 -10.35 -6.82
C ASP A 125 -2.83 -9.05 -7.15
N PHE A 126 -2.15 -7.92 -6.97
CA PHE A 126 -2.67 -6.60 -7.35
C PHE A 126 -2.36 -6.24 -8.80
N MET A 127 -1.37 -6.90 -9.42
CA MET A 127 -0.88 -6.56 -10.76
C MET A 127 -1.81 -7.03 -11.85
N GLU A 128 -2.13 -8.33 -11.86
CA GLU A 128 -2.93 -8.92 -12.94
C GLU A 128 -4.27 -8.17 -13.14
N PRO A 129 -5.05 -7.88 -12.08
CA PRO A 129 -6.27 -7.12 -12.28
C PRO A 129 -6.07 -5.66 -12.71
N TYR A 130 -4.93 -5.05 -12.35
CA TYR A 130 -4.60 -3.69 -12.81
C TYR A 130 -4.22 -3.68 -14.29
N ILE A 131 -3.45 -4.68 -14.74
CA ILE A 131 -3.05 -4.86 -16.13
C ILE A 131 -4.29 -5.10 -17.00
N ASP A 132 -5.22 -5.96 -16.57
CA ASP A 132 -6.49 -6.20 -17.25
C ASP A 132 -7.33 -4.91 -17.39
N ASP A 133 -7.29 -4.06 -16.36
CA ASP A 133 -8.01 -2.79 -16.36
C ASP A 133 -7.40 -1.75 -17.34
N LEU A 134 -6.16 -1.92 -17.82
CA LEU A 134 -5.55 -0.99 -18.78
C LEU A 134 -6.33 -0.93 -20.09
N ALA A 135 -6.83 -2.08 -20.57
CA ALA A 135 -7.64 -2.16 -21.79
C ALA A 135 -8.97 -1.37 -21.71
N ARG A 136 -9.39 -0.97 -20.50
CA ARG A 136 -10.61 -0.16 -20.31
C ARG A 136 -10.38 1.34 -20.42
N VAL A 137 -9.13 1.77 -20.38
CA VAL A 137 -8.75 3.20 -20.34
C VAL A 137 -7.73 3.59 -21.39
N ILE A 138 -7.02 2.62 -21.96
CA ILE A 138 -6.02 2.78 -23.01
C ILE A 138 -6.43 1.89 -24.20
N ASP A 139 -6.29 2.43 -25.41
CA ASP A 139 -6.46 1.65 -26.64
C ASP A 139 -5.24 0.74 -26.86
N MET A 140 -5.27 -0.42 -26.20
CA MET A 140 -4.19 -1.40 -26.27
C MET A 140 -4.08 -2.01 -27.68
N GLU A 141 -5.19 -2.11 -28.42
CA GLU A 141 -5.18 -2.61 -29.80
C GLU A 141 -4.45 -1.65 -30.75
N ALA A 142 -4.69 -0.35 -30.64
CA ALA A 142 -3.98 0.65 -31.43
C ALA A 142 -2.46 0.61 -31.17
N ILE A 143 -2.03 0.42 -29.92
CA ILE A 143 -0.61 0.29 -29.56
C ILE A 143 0.01 -0.93 -30.24
N VAL A 144 -0.67 -2.09 -30.19
CA VAL A 144 -0.21 -3.32 -30.86
C VAL A 144 -0.12 -3.11 -32.38
N ASN A 145 -1.16 -2.53 -32.98
CA ASN A 145 -1.25 -2.31 -34.43
C ASN A 145 -0.22 -1.29 -34.95
N ALA A 146 0.23 -0.37 -34.10
CA ALA A 146 1.28 0.59 -34.46
C ALA A 146 2.67 -0.06 -34.61
N ASN A 147 2.85 -1.31 -34.13
CA ASN A 147 4.10 -2.07 -34.24
C ASN A 147 5.34 -1.25 -33.80
N LEU A 148 5.20 -0.52 -32.70
CA LEU A 148 6.25 0.31 -32.13
C LEU A 148 7.29 -0.55 -31.41
N LYS A 149 8.53 -0.09 -31.39
CA LYS A 149 9.57 -0.59 -30.49
C LYS A 149 9.60 0.31 -29.25
N LEU A 150 9.09 -0.21 -28.13
CA LEU A 150 9.01 0.46 -26.83
C LEU A 150 10.17 0.05 -25.91
#